data_AF-A0A3D2S8H4-F1
#
_entry.id   AF-A0A3D2S8H4-F1
#
_cell.length_a   1.000
_cell.length_b   1.000
_cell.length_c   1.000
_cell.angle_alpha   90.00
_cell.angle_beta   90.00
_cell.angle_gamma   90.00
#
_symmetry.space_group_name_H-M   'P 1'
#
loop_
_entity.id
_entity.type
_entity.pdbx_description
1 polymer ?
#
loop_
_entity_poly.entity_id
_entity_poly.type
_entity_poly.pdbx_seq_one_letter_code
_entity_poly.pdbx_strand_id
1 'polypeptide(L)'
;MVAATLFWSGGRHTQQQASTVNALLGDSSFVHHFGYMPTATTDEDLRIKTHLAYVEQLLRKKEISGLSAEQQAMRAHLLDLLHDYRTAGVFPRNYDYPGERVPCFIDKHGNICAVGYLIEQTAGRAIAEQINASHQYDYLLAMNSEVVDAWVAGSGLSKEECAMIQPNYSGPPIDPNIALATALLGGANL
;
A
#
# COMPACT_ATOMS: atom_id res chain seq x y z
N MET A 1 -19.87 -15.78 -47.74
CA MET A 1 -18.78 -15.08 -47.02
C MET A 1 -19.39 -13.90 -46.26
N VAL A 2 -18.85 -13.61 -45.07
CA VAL A 2 -19.14 -12.45 -44.20
C VAL A 2 -20.46 -12.56 -43.40
N ALA A 3 -20.54 -12.39 -42.08
CA ALA A 3 -19.56 -12.26 -41.00
C ALA A 3 -20.27 -12.67 -39.69
N ALA A 4 -19.56 -13.38 -38.82
CA ALA A 4 -19.97 -13.58 -37.43
C ALA A 4 -19.57 -12.33 -36.63
N THR A 5 -20.54 -11.58 -36.13
CA THR A 5 -20.32 -10.52 -35.14
C THR A 5 -20.08 -11.16 -33.77
N LEU A 6 -18.82 -11.26 -33.39
CA LEU A 6 -18.39 -11.49 -32.02
C LEU A 6 -18.64 -10.20 -31.22
N PHE A 7 -19.62 -10.24 -30.31
CA PHE A 7 -19.74 -9.23 -29.27
C PHE A 7 -18.67 -9.50 -28.21
N TRP A 8 -17.62 -8.69 -28.23
CA TRP A 8 -16.63 -8.63 -27.15
C TRP A 8 -17.20 -7.74 -26.05
N SER A 9 -17.79 -8.33 -25.01
CA SER A 9 -18.01 -7.63 -23.74
C SER A 9 -16.71 -7.62 -22.94
N GLY A 10 -15.87 -6.61 -23.21
CA GLY A 10 -14.66 -6.32 -22.44
C GLY A 10 -15.04 -6.01 -20.98
N GLY A 11 -14.35 -6.66 -20.04
CA GLY A 11 -14.73 -6.78 -18.64
C GLY A 11 -14.87 -5.46 -17.88
N ARG A 12 -15.97 -5.34 -17.14
CA ARG A 12 -16.04 -4.49 -15.94
C ARG A 12 -15.32 -5.22 -14.80
N HIS A 13 -13.99 -5.16 -14.77
CA HIS A 13 -13.22 -5.83 -13.71
C HIS A 13 -12.08 -4.99 -13.11
N THR A 14 -12.00 -3.69 -13.38
CA THR A 14 -10.87 -2.85 -12.91
C THR A 14 -11.20 -1.82 -11.83
N GLN A 15 -12.48 -1.62 -11.45
CA GLN A 15 -12.84 -0.48 -10.59
C GLN A 15 -13.11 -0.82 -9.11
N GLN A 16 -13.07 -2.10 -8.70
CA GLN A 16 -13.52 -2.52 -7.37
C GLN A 16 -12.41 -2.98 -6.42
N GLN A 17 -11.15 -3.07 -6.89
CA GLN A 17 -10.00 -3.47 -6.06
C GLN A 17 -9.22 -2.30 -5.43
N ALA A 18 -9.48 -1.05 -5.83
CA ALA A 18 -8.66 0.13 -5.46
C ALA A 18 -9.13 0.91 -4.21
N SER A 19 -9.91 0.30 -3.30
CA SER A 19 -10.46 0.98 -2.10
C SER A 19 -10.10 0.35 -0.75
N THR A 20 -9.34 -0.74 -0.78
CA THR A 20 -8.96 -1.52 0.41
C THR A 20 -7.65 -1.03 1.02
N VAL A 21 -7.47 -1.25 2.33
CA VAL A 21 -6.27 -0.78 3.06
C VAL A 21 -4.95 -1.40 2.56
N ASN A 22 -4.99 -2.53 1.85
CA ASN A 22 -3.81 -3.19 1.29
C ASN A 22 -4.14 -3.97 0.02
N ALA A 23 -3.22 -3.99 -0.94
CA ALA A 23 -3.42 -4.61 -2.26
C ALA A 23 -3.53 -6.14 -2.23
N LEU A 24 -2.87 -6.81 -1.27
CA LEU A 24 -2.83 -8.27 -1.20
C LEU A 24 -3.91 -8.82 -0.26
N LEU A 25 -4.05 -8.19 0.91
CA LEU A 25 -4.92 -8.66 1.99
C LEU A 25 -6.31 -8.01 1.98
N GLY A 26 -6.51 -6.98 1.15
CA GLY A 26 -7.72 -6.18 1.17
C GLY A 26 -8.00 -5.61 2.56
N ASP A 27 -9.27 -5.62 2.97
CA ASP A 27 -9.70 -5.23 4.32
C ASP A 27 -9.80 -6.41 5.29
N SER A 28 -9.20 -7.57 4.97
CA SER A 28 -9.31 -8.79 5.80
C SER A 28 -8.87 -8.57 7.25
N SER A 29 -7.84 -7.75 7.46
CA SER A 29 -7.39 -7.35 8.80
C SER A 29 -8.48 -6.65 9.64
N PHE A 30 -9.27 -5.80 9.01
CA PHE A 30 -10.34 -5.05 9.68
C PHE A 30 -11.51 -5.98 10.00
N VAL A 31 -11.92 -6.81 9.04
CA VAL A 31 -12.97 -7.82 9.24
C VAL A 31 -12.58 -8.81 10.33
N HIS A 32 -11.32 -9.26 10.34
CA HIS A 32 -10.82 -10.17 11.36
C HIS A 32 -10.91 -9.57 12.77
N HIS A 33 -10.61 -8.28 12.93
CA HIS A 33 -10.58 -7.63 14.22
C HIS A 33 -11.99 -7.20 14.70
N PHE A 34 -12.81 -6.63 13.82
CA PHE A 34 -14.07 -6.00 14.18
C PHE A 34 -15.32 -6.82 13.81
N GLY A 35 -15.19 -7.82 12.94
CA GLY A 35 -16.30 -8.66 12.48
C GLY A 35 -17.18 -8.04 11.39
N TYR A 36 -16.82 -6.88 10.86
CA TYR A 36 -17.55 -6.20 9.77
C TYR A 36 -16.60 -5.47 8.80
N MET A 37 -17.10 -5.13 7.61
CA MET A 37 -16.33 -4.40 6.59
C MET A 37 -16.20 -2.91 6.94
N PRO A 38 -15.05 -2.26 6.70
CA PRO A 38 -14.94 -0.81 6.84
C PRO A 38 -15.85 -0.10 5.84
N THR A 39 -16.28 1.11 6.18
CA THR A 39 -17.10 1.99 5.35
C THR A 39 -16.31 3.21 4.91
N ALA A 40 -16.91 4.06 4.07
CA ALA A 40 -16.32 5.34 3.67
C ALA A 40 -16.08 6.31 4.84
N THR A 41 -16.72 6.09 6.00
CA THR A 41 -16.60 6.93 7.20
C THR A 41 -15.75 6.29 8.29
N THR A 42 -15.21 5.08 8.06
CA THR A 42 -14.28 4.47 9.01
C THR A 42 -13.00 5.30 9.08
N ASP A 43 -12.55 5.59 10.30
CA ASP A 43 -11.32 6.33 10.55
C ASP A 43 -10.12 5.67 9.85
N GLU A 44 -9.34 6.49 9.15
CA GLU A 44 -8.27 6.01 8.28
C GLU A 44 -7.09 5.46 9.10
N ASP A 45 -6.74 6.13 10.19
CA ASP A 45 -5.63 5.72 11.02
C ASP A 45 -5.96 4.44 11.77
N LEU A 46 -7.22 4.27 12.18
CA LEU A 46 -7.71 3.01 12.73
C LEU A 46 -7.54 1.88 11.73
N ARG A 47 -7.94 2.05 10.45
CA ARG A 47 -7.77 1.03 9.42
C ARG A 47 -6.30 0.64 9.25
N ILE A 48 -5.41 1.62 9.16
CA ILE A 48 -3.98 1.38 8.97
C ILE A 48 -3.37 0.71 10.20
N LYS A 49 -3.67 1.18 11.42
CA LYS A 49 -3.17 0.58 12.67
C LYS A 49 -3.62 -0.87 12.83
N THR A 50 -4.90 -1.14 12.60
CA THR A 50 -5.44 -2.50 12.64
C THR A 50 -4.77 -3.40 11.60
N HIS A 51 -4.57 -2.88 10.39
CA HIS A 51 -3.89 -3.60 9.34
C HIS A 51 -2.44 -3.96 9.69
N LEU A 52 -1.64 -2.97 10.10
CA LEU A 52 -0.23 -3.18 10.43
C LEU A 52 -0.06 -4.10 11.65
N ALA A 53 -0.94 -4.01 12.66
CA ALA A 53 -0.92 -4.92 13.80
C ALA A 53 -1.22 -6.37 13.38
N TYR A 54 -2.19 -6.56 12.48
CA TYR A 54 -2.52 -7.87 11.92
C TYR A 54 -1.34 -8.46 11.14
N VAL A 55 -0.74 -7.68 10.25
CA VAL A 55 0.42 -8.12 9.45
C VAL A 55 1.63 -8.43 10.34
N GLU A 56 1.95 -7.57 11.30
CA GLU A 56 3.02 -7.82 12.29
C GLU A 56 2.81 -9.18 12.98
N GLN A 57 1.60 -9.46 13.45
CA GLN A 57 1.29 -10.72 14.13
C GLN A 57 1.44 -11.94 13.21
N LEU A 58 1.01 -11.84 11.95
CA LEU A 58 1.20 -12.90 10.96
C LEU A 58 2.69 -13.17 10.72
N LEU A 59 3.47 -12.10 10.53
CA LEU A 59 4.89 -12.21 10.20
C LEU A 59 5.74 -12.71 11.38
N ARG A 60 5.37 -12.38 12.62
CA ARG A 60 6.02 -12.92 13.84
C ARG A 60 5.73 -14.41 14.08
N LYS A 61 4.60 -14.91 13.59
CA LYS A 61 4.21 -16.33 13.72
C LYS A 61 4.74 -17.22 12.59
N LYS A 62 5.29 -16.61 11.54
CA LYS A 62 5.77 -17.33 10.36
C LYS A 62 7.01 -18.15 10.72
N GLU A 63 7.08 -19.35 10.14
CA GLU A 63 8.25 -20.22 10.19
C GLU A 63 9.41 -19.59 9.38
N ILE A 64 10.61 -19.55 9.95
CA ILE A 64 11.78 -18.84 9.40
C ILE A 64 13.08 -19.64 9.47
N SER A 65 13.04 -20.94 9.73
CA SER A 65 14.23 -21.82 9.83
C SER A 65 15.03 -21.90 8.53
N GLY A 66 14.42 -21.56 7.39
CA GLY A 66 15.10 -21.42 6.10
C GLY A 66 15.94 -20.15 5.95
N LEU A 67 15.82 -19.17 6.86
CA LEU A 67 16.60 -17.92 6.84
C LEU A 67 17.94 -18.07 7.55
N SER A 68 18.95 -17.31 7.15
CA SER A 68 20.21 -17.22 7.89
C SER A 68 20.00 -16.61 9.29
N ALA A 69 20.93 -16.83 10.22
CA ALA A 69 20.84 -16.24 11.55
C ALA A 69 20.77 -14.70 11.52
N GLU A 70 21.51 -14.08 10.61
CA GLU A 70 21.52 -12.63 10.37
C GLU A 70 20.16 -12.15 9.83
N GLN A 71 19.58 -12.88 8.88
CA GLN A 71 18.25 -12.57 8.34
C GLN A 71 17.15 -12.74 9.40
N GLN A 72 17.24 -13.76 10.26
CA GLN A 72 16.29 -13.94 11.37
C GLN A 72 16.39 -12.78 12.37
N ALA A 73 17.60 -12.35 12.72
CA ALA A 73 17.82 -11.22 13.61
C ALA A 73 17.34 -9.90 13.01
N MET A 74 17.64 -9.65 11.72
CA MET A 74 17.16 -8.46 11.01
C MET A 74 15.64 -8.45 10.90
N ARG A 75 15.01 -9.59 10.55
CA ARG A 75 13.56 -9.71 10.51
C ARG A 75 12.93 -9.37 11.85
N ALA A 76 13.45 -9.90 12.96
CA ALA A 76 12.95 -9.60 14.29
C ALA A 76 13.05 -8.10 14.59
N HIS A 77 14.20 -7.49 14.32
CA HIS A 77 14.42 -6.05 14.49
C HIS A 77 13.44 -5.20 13.66
N LEU A 78 13.22 -5.55 12.39
CA LEU A 78 12.26 -4.86 11.53
C LEU A 78 10.82 -4.97 12.02
N LEU A 79 10.43 -6.11 12.60
CA LEU A 79 9.09 -6.28 13.16
C LEU A 79 8.91 -5.48 14.46
N ASP A 80 9.98 -5.27 15.23
CA ASP A 80 9.98 -4.37 16.39
C ASP A 80 9.87 -2.89 15.92
N LEU A 81 10.61 -2.49 14.89
CA LEU A 81 10.46 -1.17 14.28
C LEU A 81 9.05 -0.94 13.70
N LEU A 82 8.45 -1.97 13.09
CA LEU A 82 7.08 -1.91 12.59
C LEU A 82 6.08 -1.69 13.72
N HIS A 83 6.32 -2.32 14.88
CA HIS A 83 5.53 -2.11 16.09
C HIS A 83 5.57 -0.66 16.55
N ASP A 84 6.77 -0.08 16.65
CA ASP A 84 6.98 1.31 17.06
C ASP A 84 6.30 2.28 16.08
N TYR A 85 6.49 2.05 14.77
CA TYR A 85 5.86 2.86 13.73
C TYR A 85 4.33 2.86 13.82
N ARG A 86 3.71 1.67 13.90
CA ARG A 86 2.24 1.58 13.94
C ARG A 86 1.65 2.12 15.24
N THR A 87 2.38 2.05 16.35
CA THR A 87 1.92 2.59 17.64
C THR A 87 2.00 4.12 17.67
N ALA A 88 3.07 4.69 17.10
CA ALA A 88 3.20 6.13 16.90
C ALA A 88 2.07 6.69 16.00
N GLY A 89 1.72 5.98 14.93
CA GLY A 89 0.55 6.31 14.11
C GLY A 89 0.70 7.55 13.22
N VAL A 90 1.94 7.89 12.84
CA VAL A 90 2.24 8.98 11.93
C VAL A 90 2.38 8.41 10.53
N PHE A 91 1.30 8.48 9.74
CA PHE A 91 1.21 7.85 8.43
C PHE A 91 1.14 8.89 7.31
N PRO A 92 1.63 8.56 6.10
CA PRO A 92 1.49 9.44 4.95
C PRO A 92 0.03 9.53 4.51
N ARG A 93 -0.27 10.61 3.77
CA ARG A 93 -1.57 10.80 3.12
C ARG A 93 -1.40 10.86 1.61
N ASN A 94 -2.37 10.31 0.90
CA ASN A 94 -2.51 10.48 -0.53
C ASN A 94 -3.20 11.83 -0.81
N TYR A 95 -2.48 12.76 -1.43
CA TYR A 95 -3.01 14.06 -1.84
C TYR A 95 -3.33 14.16 -3.33
N ASP A 96 -2.78 13.25 -4.14
CA ASP A 96 -2.63 13.46 -5.59
C ASP A 96 -3.57 12.56 -6.41
N TYR A 97 -4.22 11.59 -5.78
CA TYR A 97 -5.19 10.69 -6.43
C TYR A 97 -6.57 10.80 -5.78
N PRO A 98 -7.40 11.81 -6.15
CA PRO A 98 -8.73 12.01 -5.58
C PRO A 98 -9.68 10.83 -5.81
N GLY A 99 -10.41 10.44 -4.78
CA GLY A 99 -11.37 9.33 -4.83
C GLY A 99 -10.75 7.93 -4.91
N GLU A 100 -9.43 7.83 -4.94
CA GLU A 100 -8.70 6.57 -5.04
C GLU A 100 -7.94 6.26 -3.75
N ARG A 101 -7.72 4.98 -3.48
CA ARG A 101 -6.83 4.55 -2.41
C ARG A 101 -5.60 3.88 -3.01
N VAL A 102 -4.45 4.54 -2.92
CA VAL A 102 -3.19 4.10 -3.51
C VAL A 102 -2.05 4.17 -2.48
N PRO A 103 -0.94 3.43 -2.67
CA PRO A 103 0.25 3.58 -1.85
C PRO A 103 0.77 5.02 -1.90
N CYS A 104 1.44 5.47 -0.85
CA CYS A 104 2.19 6.72 -0.83
C CYS A 104 3.44 6.48 0.00
N PHE A 105 4.62 6.57 -0.60
CA PHE A 105 5.88 6.22 0.03
C PHE A 105 6.32 7.30 1.02
N ILE A 106 6.46 8.54 0.57
CA ILE A 106 6.61 9.74 1.42
C ILE A 106 5.62 10.80 0.93
N ASP A 107 4.86 11.39 1.85
CA ASP A 107 3.93 12.48 1.51
C ASP A 107 4.60 13.86 1.51
N LYS A 108 3.85 14.89 1.08
CA LYS A 108 4.34 16.28 1.02
C LYS A 108 4.70 16.90 2.38
N HIS A 109 4.32 16.27 3.48
CA HIS A 109 4.67 16.68 4.85
C HIS A 109 5.86 15.89 5.40
N GLY A 110 6.43 14.98 4.61
CA GLY A 110 7.57 14.15 4.98
C GLY A 110 7.19 12.89 5.76
N ASN A 111 5.89 12.64 6.00
CA ASN A 111 5.45 11.39 6.62
C ASN A 111 5.78 10.24 5.67
N ILE A 112 6.31 9.16 6.21
CA ILE A 112 6.82 8.02 5.44
C ILE A 112 5.98 6.78 5.70
N CYS A 113 5.77 5.94 4.69
CA CYS A 113 5.00 4.71 4.81
C CYS A 113 5.71 3.67 5.67
N ALA A 114 5.02 2.59 6.02
CA ALA A 114 5.58 1.54 6.89
C ALA A 114 6.85 0.92 6.30
N VAL A 115 6.85 0.54 5.01
CA VAL A 115 8.04 -0.04 4.34
C VAL A 115 9.17 1.00 4.24
N GLY A 116 8.83 2.24 3.90
CA GLY A 116 9.81 3.33 3.84
C GLY A 116 10.44 3.61 5.19
N TYR A 117 9.66 3.60 6.27
CA TYR A 117 10.16 3.76 7.64
C TYR A 117 11.17 2.66 7.99
N LEU A 118 10.85 1.39 7.68
CA LEU A 118 11.76 0.28 7.90
C LEU A 118 13.09 0.44 7.16
N ILE A 119 13.04 0.90 5.90
CA ILE A 119 14.23 1.22 5.10
C ILE A 119 14.98 2.40 5.71
N GLU A 120 14.30 3.47 6.09
CA GLU A 120 14.91 4.65 6.69
C GLU A 120 15.69 4.30 7.97
N GLN A 121 15.11 3.47 8.84
CA GLN A 121 15.74 3.10 10.10
C GLN A 121 16.94 2.16 9.93
N THR A 122 17.06 1.44 8.81
CA THR A 122 18.09 0.40 8.61
C THR A 122 19.11 0.73 7.51
N ALA A 123 18.76 1.60 6.56
CA ALA A 123 19.59 2.01 5.43
C ALA A 123 19.71 3.54 5.30
N GLY A 124 18.95 4.31 6.08
CA GLY A 124 19.03 5.76 6.15
C GLY A 124 18.02 6.49 5.27
N ARG A 125 17.68 7.72 5.68
CA ARG A 125 16.68 8.58 5.02
C ARG A 125 16.99 8.84 3.54
N ALA A 126 18.26 9.01 3.17
CA ALA A 126 18.67 9.26 1.80
C ALA A 126 18.24 8.13 0.84
N ILE A 127 18.28 6.88 1.29
CA ILE A 127 17.83 5.72 0.51
C ILE A 127 16.31 5.74 0.35
N ALA A 128 15.56 6.05 1.41
CA ALA A 128 14.11 6.18 1.35
C ALA A 128 13.68 7.31 0.39
N GLU A 129 14.38 8.46 0.40
CA GLU A 129 14.13 9.57 -0.52
C GLU A 129 14.45 9.24 -1.97
N GLN A 130 15.54 8.50 -2.21
CA GLN A 130 15.88 7.98 -3.53
C GLN A 130 14.76 7.09 -4.08
N ILE A 131 14.23 6.16 -3.27
CA ILE A 131 13.11 5.30 -3.67
C ILE A 131 11.87 6.14 -3.96
N ASN A 132 11.54 7.09 -3.07
CA ASN A 132 10.39 7.97 -3.23
C ASN A 132 10.42 8.75 -4.55
N ALA A 133 11.59 9.23 -4.97
CA ALA A 133 11.74 10.03 -6.18
C ALA A 133 11.28 9.32 -7.47
N SER A 134 11.25 7.98 -7.48
CA SER A 134 10.82 7.18 -8.65
C SER A 134 9.59 6.31 -8.39
N HIS A 135 9.24 6.08 -7.13
CA HIS A 135 8.24 5.08 -6.73
C HIS A 135 7.27 5.58 -5.66
N GLN A 136 7.02 6.88 -5.59
CA GLN A 136 6.17 7.49 -4.55
C GLN A 136 4.80 6.82 -4.42
N TYR A 137 4.14 6.45 -5.53
CA TYR A 137 2.79 5.87 -5.53
C TYR A 137 2.76 4.41 -6.00
N ASP A 138 3.93 3.80 -6.18
CA ASP A 138 4.03 2.45 -6.72
C ASP A 138 3.75 1.39 -5.66
N TYR A 139 3.14 0.30 -6.10
CA TYR A 139 3.05 -0.91 -5.29
C TYR A 139 4.41 -1.59 -5.20
N LEU A 140 4.78 -2.09 -4.03
CA LEU A 140 6.08 -2.73 -3.78
C LEU A 140 6.38 -3.86 -4.78
N LEU A 141 5.38 -4.66 -5.14
CA LEU A 141 5.53 -5.75 -6.12
C LEU A 141 5.72 -5.26 -7.55
N ALA A 142 5.30 -4.03 -7.88
CA ALA A 142 5.45 -3.42 -9.19
C ALA A 142 6.75 -2.59 -9.32
N MET A 143 7.40 -2.27 -8.19
CA MET A 143 8.66 -1.53 -8.21
C MET A 143 9.78 -2.36 -8.84
N ASN A 144 10.34 -1.86 -9.94
CA ASN A 144 11.59 -2.33 -10.51
C ASN A 144 12.74 -1.47 -9.98
N SER A 145 13.25 -1.82 -8.79
CA SER A 145 14.26 -1.06 -8.07
C SER A 145 15.28 -1.98 -7.43
N GLU A 146 16.51 -1.97 -7.96
CA GLU A 146 17.63 -2.74 -7.42
C GLU A 146 17.92 -2.38 -5.95
N VAL A 147 17.65 -1.12 -5.56
CA VAL A 147 17.81 -0.65 -4.19
C VAL A 147 16.81 -1.33 -3.25
N VAL A 148 15.55 -1.43 -3.66
CA VAL A 148 14.52 -2.14 -2.89
C VAL A 148 14.85 -3.63 -2.83
N ASP A 149 15.21 -4.23 -3.97
CA ASP A 149 15.49 -5.68 -4.04
C ASP A 149 16.71 -6.07 -3.20
N ALA A 150 17.76 -5.25 -3.19
CA ALA A 150 18.93 -5.44 -2.34
C ALA A 150 18.59 -5.32 -0.84
N TRP A 151 17.77 -4.34 -0.46
CA TRP A 151 17.31 -4.20 0.92
C TRP A 151 16.47 -5.40 1.36
N VAL A 152 15.52 -5.84 0.53
CA VAL A 152 14.68 -7.02 0.79
C VAL A 152 15.55 -8.27 1.00
N ALA A 153 16.56 -8.50 0.15
CA ALA A 153 17.45 -9.66 0.25
C ALA A 153 18.18 -9.76 1.62
N GLY A 154 18.52 -8.63 2.23
CA GLY A 154 19.16 -8.57 3.55
C GLY A 154 18.18 -8.51 4.73
N SER A 155 16.91 -8.17 4.48
CA SER A 155 15.92 -7.88 5.53
C SER A 155 15.41 -9.10 6.30
N GLY A 156 15.47 -10.29 5.67
CA GLY A 156 14.75 -11.47 6.15
C GLY A 156 13.22 -11.41 5.95
N LEU A 157 12.72 -10.40 5.24
CA LEU A 157 11.37 -10.32 4.69
C LEU A 157 11.38 -10.68 3.20
N SER A 158 10.30 -11.25 2.67
CA SER A 158 10.08 -11.35 1.22
C SER A 158 9.48 -10.06 0.66
N LYS A 159 9.55 -9.88 -0.67
CA LYS A 159 8.93 -8.72 -1.33
C LYS A 159 7.41 -8.72 -1.18
N GLU A 160 6.79 -9.89 -1.17
CA GLU A 160 5.36 -10.07 -0.86
C GLU A 160 5.03 -9.69 0.59
N GLU A 161 5.88 -10.02 1.56
CA GLU A 161 5.69 -9.60 2.95
C GLU A 161 5.84 -8.08 3.09
N CYS A 162 6.78 -7.47 2.37
CA CYS A 162 6.88 -6.00 2.30
C CYS A 162 5.61 -5.39 1.67
N ALA A 163 5.06 -6.02 0.65
CA ALA A 163 3.79 -5.60 0.05
C ALA A 163 2.58 -5.85 0.96
N MET A 164 2.61 -6.84 1.87
CA MET A 164 1.61 -6.96 2.93
C MET A 164 1.74 -5.82 3.96
N ILE A 165 2.96 -5.34 4.23
CA ILE A 165 3.21 -4.22 5.15
C ILE A 165 2.80 -2.88 4.52
N GLN A 166 2.89 -2.72 3.19
CA GLN A 166 2.57 -1.49 2.47
C GLN A 166 1.05 -1.18 2.49
N PRO A 167 0.58 -0.14 3.20
CA PRO A 167 -0.81 0.25 3.14
C PRO A 167 -1.10 1.09 1.89
N ASN A 168 -2.37 1.13 1.49
CA ASN A 168 -2.93 2.12 0.59
C ASN A 168 -3.64 3.21 1.40
N TYR A 169 -3.51 4.46 0.96
CA TYR A 169 -4.01 5.63 1.68
C TYR A 169 -5.15 6.30 0.90
N SER A 170 -6.23 6.64 1.60
CA SER A 170 -7.38 7.28 0.95
C SER A 170 -7.00 8.66 0.41
N GLY A 171 -7.30 8.91 -0.85
CA GLY A 171 -7.19 10.22 -1.48
C GLY A 171 -8.29 11.18 -1.04
N PRO A 172 -8.15 12.47 -1.37
CA PRO A 172 -9.19 13.46 -1.07
C PRO A 172 -10.49 13.11 -1.81
N PRO A 173 -11.66 13.53 -1.29
CA PRO A 173 -12.92 13.35 -1.99
C PRO A 173 -12.87 14.07 -3.35
N ILE A 174 -13.50 13.48 -4.37
CA ILE A 174 -13.66 14.14 -5.66
C ILE A 174 -14.63 15.32 -5.46
N ASP A 175 -14.22 16.53 -5.87
CA ASP A 175 -15.12 17.68 -5.89
C ASP A 175 -16.24 17.43 -6.93
N PRO A 176 -17.51 17.34 -6.50
CA PRO A 176 -18.62 17.08 -7.41
C PRO A 176 -18.78 18.14 -8.49
N ASN A 177 -18.33 19.38 -8.25
CA ASN A 177 -18.40 20.45 -9.25
C ASN A 177 -17.38 20.26 -10.38
N ILE A 178 -16.22 19.68 -10.08
CA ILE A 178 -15.19 19.35 -11.09
C ILE A 178 -15.63 18.13 -11.91
N ALA A 179 -16.21 17.12 -11.26
CA ALA A 179 -16.69 15.91 -11.93
C ALA A 179 -17.75 16.20 -13.01
N LEU A 180 -18.69 17.11 -12.72
CA LEU A 180 -19.74 17.51 -13.66
C LEU A 180 -19.19 18.31 -14.86
N ALA A 181 -18.21 19.19 -14.64
CA ALA A 181 -17.59 19.97 -15.71
C ALA A 181 -16.85 19.08 -16.72
N THR A 182 -16.11 18.07 -16.24
CA THR A 182 -15.41 17.09 -17.10
C THR A 182 -16.39 16.22 -17.89
N ALA A 183 -17.51 15.81 -17.28
CA ALA A 183 -18.55 15.03 -17.95
C ALA A 183 -19.26 15.84 -19.06
N LEU A 184 -19.53 17.12 -18.83
CA LEU A 184 -20.16 18.00 -19.81
C LEU A 184 -19.24 18.34 -21.00
N LEU A 185 -17.93 18.51 -20.76
CA LEU A 185 -16.95 18.74 -21.81
C LEU A 185 -16.68 17.48 -22.65
N GLY A 186 -16.72 16.29 -22.05
CA GLY A 186 -16.60 15.01 -22.76
C GLY A 186 -17.84 14.65 -23.59
N GLY A 187 -19.02 15.17 -23.24
CA GLY A 187 -20.28 14.97 -23.97
C GLY A 187 -20.48 15.88 -25.19
N ALA A 188 -19.59 16.84 -25.42
CA ALA A 188 -19.72 17.81 -26.52
C ALA A 188 -18.99 17.38 -27.83
N ASN A 189 -18.42 16.17 -27.88
CA ASN A 189 -17.77 15.61 -29.07
C ASN A 189 -18.37 14.25 -29.48
N LEU A 190 -19.69 14.20 -29.64
CA LEU A 190 -20.41 13.12 -30.35
C LEU A 190 -21.29 13.71 -31.45
#